data_AF-X0I139-F1
#
_entry.id   AF-X0I139-F1
#
_cell.length_a   1.000
_cell.length_b   1.000
_cell.length_c   1.000
_cell.angle_alpha   90.00
_cell.angle_beta   90.00
_cell.angle_gamma   90.00
#
_symmetry.space_group_name_H-M   'P 1'
#
loop_
_entity.id
_entity.type
_entity.pdbx_description
1 polymer ?
#
loop_
_entity_poly.entity_id
_entity_poly.type
_entity_poly.pdbx_seq_one_letter_code
_entity_poly.pdbx_strand_id
1 'polypeptide(L)'
;MASDSESLHHYPKRKEDFIQQFMNCYGVSANVGSVFNVQQDTQPTGSANEAILRDSVFIGHARMFIFAHRYEITSLVKHACTNLAQELSHWEVSVSAFVPVFAGLVHYIYNHAGSETSELQRLIARFAACVVEDVSSLQGWSSLLNEVPAFAADLIDEVTVRLR
;
A
#
# COMPACT_ATOMS: atom_id res chain seq x y z
N MET A 1 -41.94 11.08 -12.59
CA MET A 1 -41.42 9.72 -12.40
C MET A 1 -39.92 9.78 -12.56
N ALA A 2 -39.21 9.36 -11.52
CA ALA A 2 -37.76 9.17 -11.46
C ALA A 2 -37.29 8.23 -12.60
N SER A 3 -36.05 8.18 -13.02
CA SER A 3 -34.80 8.51 -12.33
C SER A 3 -33.75 8.79 -13.39
N ASP A 4 -32.94 9.81 -13.16
CA ASP A 4 -31.70 10.03 -13.88
C ASP A 4 -30.79 8.81 -13.72
N SER A 5 -30.39 8.25 -14.85
CA SER A 5 -29.36 7.23 -14.96
C SER A 5 -28.00 7.92 -14.81
N GLU A 6 -27.66 8.34 -13.60
CA GLU A 6 -26.32 8.84 -13.29
C GLU A 6 -25.31 7.70 -13.40
N SER A 7 -24.53 7.74 -14.47
CA SER A 7 -23.45 6.81 -14.76
C SER A 7 -22.31 6.97 -13.75
N LEU A 8 -22.33 6.16 -12.68
CA LEU A 8 -21.22 5.98 -11.74
C LEU A 8 -20.09 5.14 -12.39
N HIS A 9 -19.37 5.72 -13.36
CA HIS A 9 -18.16 5.12 -13.94
C HIS A 9 -16.97 6.09 -14.05
N HIS A 10 -16.98 7.20 -13.31
CA HIS A 10 -15.90 8.19 -13.33
C HIS A 10 -14.68 7.84 -12.43
N TYR A 11 -14.64 6.65 -11.82
CA TYR A 11 -13.69 6.32 -10.76
C TYR A 11 -12.34 5.64 -11.12
N PRO A 12 -12.12 4.98 -12.29
CA PRO A 12 -10.88 4.23 -12.50
C PRO A 12 -9.64 5.11 -12.80
N LYS A 13 -9.78 6.20 -13.57
CA LYS A 13 -8.64 7.02 -14.01
C LYS A 13 -7.90 7.71 -12.87
N ARG A 14 -8.65 8.23 -11.90
CA ARG A 14 -8.09 8.99 -10.77
C ARG A 14 -7.16 8.13 -9.91
N LYS A 15 -7.51 6.85 -9.72
CA LYS A 15 -6.70 5.88 -8.98
C LYS A 15 -5.42 5.53 -9.72
N GLU A 16 -5.50 5.27 -11.03
CA GLU A 16 -4.33 5.00 -11.88
C GLU A 16 -3.34 6.18 -11.83
N ASP A 17 -3.84 7.42 -11.88
CA ASP A 17 -3.01 8.61 -11.76
C ASP A 17 -2.26 8.67 -10.41
N PHE A 18 -2.92 8.33 -9.31
CA PHE A 18 -2.28 8.33 -7.98
C PHE A 18 -1.25 7.22 -7.83
N ILE A 19 -1.53 6.00 -8.32
CA ILE A 19 -0.54 4.93 -8.31
C ILE A 19 0.64 5.28 -9.21
N GLN A 20 0.40 5.92 -10.35
CA GLN A 20 1.48 6.38 -11.23
C GLN A 20 2.35 7.45 -10.56
N GLN A 21 1.73 8.41 -9.85
CA GLN A 21 2.47 9.41 -9.05
C GLN A 21 3.28 8.75 -7.94
N PHE A 22 2.70 7.77 -7.24
CA PHE A 22 3.38 6.97 -6.22
C PHE A 22 4.61 6.26 -6.82
N MET A 23 4.45 5.56 -7.94
CA MET A 23 5.56 4.90 -8.65
C MET A 23 6.66 5.89 -9.04
N ASN A 24 6.29 7.06 -9.56
CA ASN A 24 7.24 8.11 -9.94
C ASN A 24 8.04 8.63 -8.74
N CYS A 25 7.40 8.81 -7.57
CA CYS A 25 8.06 9.23 -6.34
C CYS A 25 9.18 8.27 -5.91
N TYR A 26 9.05 6.98 -6.22
CA TYR A 26 10.01 5.93 -5.84
C TYR A 26 10.89 5.46 -7.00
N GLY A 27 10.81 6.10 -8.17
CA GLY A 27 11.62 5.74 -9.34
C GLY A 27 11.28 4.38 -9.93
N VAL A 28 10.04 3.91 -9.75
CA VAL A 28 9.55 2.67 -10.36
C VAL A 28 9.31 2.94 -11.85
N SER A 29 9.86 2.09 -12.72
CA SER A 29 9.76 2.26 -14.17
C SER A 29 8.37 1.89 -14.68
N ALA A 30 7.73 2.81 -15.42
CA ALA A 30 6.39 2.64 -16.01
C ALA A 30 6.32 1.57 -17.14
N ASN A 31 7.44 0.96 -17.52
CA ASN A 31 7.46 -0.14 -18.51
C ASN A 31 6.83 -1.44 -17.99
N VAL A 32 6.49 -1.51 -16.71
CA VAL A 32 5.63 -2.53 -16.12
C VAL A 32 4.35 -1.79 -15.74
N GLY A 33 3.23 -2.12 -16.39
CA GLY A 33 1.98 -1.37 -16.21
C GLY A 33 1.54 -1.33 -14.74
N SER A 34 1.04 -0.18 -14.29
CA SER A 34 0.39 0.00 -12.99
C SER A 34 -0.84 -0.90 -12.89
N VAL A 35 -0.77 -2.00 -12.11
CA VAL A 35 -1.95 -2.84 -11.90
C VAL A 35 -2.07 -3.24 -10.42
N PHE A 36 -2.50 -2.28 -9.59
CA PHE A 36 -3.13 -2.62 -8.33
C PHE A 36 -4.62 -2.88 -8.59
N ASN A 37 -5.04 -4.14 -8.46
CA ASN A 37 -6.42 -4.53 -8.68
C ASN A 37 -6.96 -5.36 -7.50
N VAL A 38 -8.12 -4.95 -6.98
CA VAL A 38 -8.81 -5.68 -5.91
C VAL A 38 -9.84 -6.58 -6.55
N GLN A 39 -9.66 -7.89 -6.44
CA GLN A 39 -10.56 -8.88 -7.04
C GLN A 39 -11.55 -9.42 -6.01
N GLN A 40 -12.81 -9.60 -6.43
CA GLN A 40 -13.80 -10.32 -5.62
C GLN A 40 -13.46 -11.82 -5.61
N ASP A 41 -13.54 -12.43 -4.44
CA ASP A 41 -13.25 -13.86 -4.25
C ASP A 41 -14.21 -14.72 -5.11
N THR A 42 -13.75 -15.25 -6.24
CA THR A 42 -14.60 -16.07 -7.14
C THR A 42 -14.40 -17.58 -6.94
N GLN A 43 -13.30 -18.03 -6.33
CA GLN A 43 -13.12 -19.40 -5.79
C GLN A 43 -11.99 -19.43 -4.73
N PRO A 44 -12.08 -20.30 -3.70
CA PRO A 44 -11.06 -20.45 -2.67
C PRO A 44 -10.05 -21.53 -3.04
N THR A 45 -9.13 -21.26 -3.95
CA THR A 45 -8.04 -22.22 -4.23
C THR A 45 -6.74 -21.47 -4.48
N GLY A 46 -5.99 -21.18 -3.41
CA GLY A 46 -4.62 -20.67 -3.46
C GLY A 46 -4.24 -19.63 -2.38
N SER A 47 -5.21 -18.98 -1.74
CA SER A 47 -4.97 -17.64 -1.15
C SER A 47 -4.09 -17.57 0.09
N ALA A 48 -4.05 -18.60 0.95
CA ALA A 48 -3.29 -18.52 2.21
C ALA A 48 -1.76 -18.58 1.99
N ASN A 49 -1.29 -19.45 1.10
CA ASN A 49 0.15 -19.57 0.82
C ASN A 49 0.67 -18.34 0.08
N GLU A 50 -0.13 -17.78 -0.83
CA GLU A 50 0.21 -16.54 -1.54
C GLU A 50 0.25 -15.33 -0.61
N ALA A 51 -0.70 -15.22 0.33
CA ALA A 51 -0.70 -14.19 1.36
C ALA A 51 0.55 -14.27 2.25
N ILE A 52 0.92 -15.48 2.72
CA ILE A 52 2.13 -15.70 3.53
C ILE A 52 3.39 -15.35 2.74
N LEU A 53 3.47 -15.72 1.47
CA LEU A 53 4.61 -15.37 0.61
C LEU A 53 4.67 -13.86 0.39
N ARG A 54 3.55 -13.18 0.15
CA ARG A 54 3.48 -11.72 0.00
C ARG A 54 3.91 -10.99 1.27
N ASP A 55 3.40 -11.41 2.43
CA ASP A 55 3.84 -10.92 3.74
C ASP A 55 5.36 -11.01 3.86
N SER A 56 5.93 -12.15 3.47
CA SER A 56 7.37 -12.37 3.54
C SER A 56 8.17 -11.44 2.60
N VAL A 57 7.63 -11.13 1.41
CA VAL A 57 8.27 -10.24 0.42
C VAL A 57 8.25 -8.79 0.91
N PHE A 58 7.10 -8.27 1.33
CA PHE A 58 6.99 -6.90 1.82
C PHE A 58 7.83 -6.68 3.08
N ILE A 59 7.74 -7.60 4.05
CA ILE A 59 8.57 -7.55 5.26
C ILE A 59 10.04 -7.69 4.91
N GLY A 60 10.39 -8.48 3.89
CA GLY A 60 11.75 -8.60 3.37
C GLY A 60 12.34 -7.27 2.92
N HIS A 61 11.59 -6.49 2.12
CA HIS A 61 12.00 -5.16 1.71
C HIS A 61 12.08 -4.18 2.89
N ALA A 62 11.12 -4.22 3.82
CA ALA A 62 11.16 -3.40 5.03
C ALA A 62 12.39 -3.71 5.91
N ARG A 63 12.75 -4.99 6.06
CA ARG A 63 13.98 -5.43 6.76
C ARG A 63 15.23 -4.92 6.06
N MET A 64 15.28 -5.03 4.73
CA MET A 64 16.40 -4.53 3.93
C MET A 64 16.56 -3.02 4.09
N PHE A 65 15.45 -2.27 4.09
CA PHE A 65 15.45 -0.84 4.36
C PHE A 65 16.04 -0.54 5.75
N ILE A 66 15.52 -1.17 6.82
CA ILE A 66 15.98 -0.92 8.19
C ILE A 66 17.47 -1.24 8.33
N PHE A 67 17.92 -2.35 7.75
CA PHE A 67 19.33 -2.72 7.71
C PHE A 67 20.15 -1.65 6.97
N ALA A 68 19.76 -1.29 5.75
CA ALA A 68 20.48 -0.32 4.94
C ALA A 68 20.55 1.06 5.60
N HIS A 69 19.46 1.50 6.23
CA HIS A 69 19.40 2.77 6.95
C HIS A 69 20.34 2.75 8.16
N ARG A 70 20.31 1.68 8.95
CA ARG A 70 21.18 1.51 10.13
C ARG A 70 22.68 1.55 9.79
N TYR A 71 23.05 1.07 8.61
CA TYR A 71 24.43 1.06 8.13
C TYR A 71 24.73 2.18 7.11
N GLU A 72 23.83 3.15 6.95
CA GLU A 72 23.97 4.31 6.07
C GLU A 72 24.25 3.95 4.58
N ILE A 73 23.78 2.78 4.15
CA ILE A 73 23.94 2.29 2.78
C ILE A 73 22.84 2.91 1.91
N THR A 74 23.02 4.19 1.56
CA THR A 74 22.00 5.02 0.87
C THR A 74 21.46 4.38 -0.42
N SER A 75 22.32 3.73 -1.22
CA SER A 75 21.88 3.03 -2.44
C SER A 75 20.94 1.88 -2.15
N LEU A 76 21.15 1.16 -1.05
CA LEU A 76 20.34 0.03 -0.64
C LEU A 76 19.04 0.48 0.03
N VAL A 77 19.04 1.62 0.74
CA VAL A 77 17.81 2.28 1.22
C VAL A 77 16.90 2.59 0.03
N LYS A 78 17.43 3.30 -0.98
CA LYS A 78 16.69 3.62 -2.20
C LYS A 78 16.17 2.37 -2.90
N HIS A 79 17.03 1.35 -3.05
CA HIS A 79 16.65 0.10 -3.68
C HIS A 79 15.51 -0.62 -2.94
N ALA A 80 15.56 -0.67 -1.61
CA ALA A 80 14.51 -1.27 -0.79
C ALA A 80 13.18 -0.53 -0.93
N CYS A 81 13.19 0.81 -0.93
CA CYS A 81 12.00 1.63 -1.17
C CYS A 81 11.42 1.43 -2.57
N THR A 82 12.26 1.47 -3.61
CA THR A 82 11.82 1.27 -5.00
C THR A 82 11.17 -0.10 -5.17
N ASN A 83 11.79 -1.17 -4.64
CA ASN A 83 11.24 -2.51 -4.78
C ASN A 83 9.95 -2.68 -3.98
N LEU A 84 9.87 -2.13 -2.77
CA LEU A 84 8.63 -2.18 -1.98
C LEU A 84 7.49 -1.43 -2.68
N ALA A 85 7.77 -0.24 -3.20
CA ALA A 85 6.80 0.53 -3.98
C ALA A 85 6.37 -0.23 -5.24
N GLN A 86 7.31 -0.87 -5.93
CA GLN A 86 7.02 -1.70 -7.09
C GLN A 86 6.09 -2.86 -6.71
N GLU A 87 6.42 -3.65 -5.68
CA GLU A 87 5.59 -4.78 -5.25
C GLU A 87 4.18 -4.33 -4.83
N LEU A 88 4.05 -3.21 -4.11
CA LEU A 88 2.76 -2.66 -3.69
C LEU A 88 1.92 -2.18 -4.89
N SER A 89 2.54 -1.48 -5.84
CA SER A 89 1.85 -0.93 -7.03
C SER A 89 1.36 -1.99 -8.02
N HIS A 90 2.01 -3.17 -8.04
CA HIS A 90 1.62 -4.31 -8.88
C HIS A 90 0.87 -5.38 -8.08
N TRP A 91 0.47 -5.07 -6.85
CA TRP A 91 -0.20 -6.05 -6.01
C TRP A 91 -1.64 -6.25 -6.48
N GLU A 92 -1.86 -7.33 -7.22
CA GLU A 92 -3.20 -7.88 -7.43
C GLU A 92 -3.57 -8.73 -6.21
N VAL A 93 -4.67 -8.40 -5.54
CA VAL A 93 -5.07 -9.13 -4.33
C VAL A 93 -6.57 -9.27 -4.21
N SER A 94 -6.98 -10.38 -3.62
CA SER A 94 -8.37 -10.57 -3.26
C SER A 94 -8.78 -9.70 -2.07
N VAL A 95 -10.06 -9.36 -2.02
CA VAL A 95 -10.67 -8.62 -0.91
C VAL A 95 -10.34 -9.24 0.46
N SER A 96 -10.37 -10.57 0.57
CA SER A 96 -10.12 -11.28 1.83
C SER A 96 -8.66 -11.27 2.28
N ALA A 97 -7.70 -11.07 1.36
CA ALA A 97 -6.27 -11.13 1.66
C ALA A 97 -5.62 -9.76 1.84
N PHE A 98 -6.18 -8.67 1.30
CA PHE A 98 -5.58 -7.34 1.38
C PHE A 98 -5.31 -6.90 2.82
N VAL A 99 -6.36 -6.83 3.65
CA VAL A 99 -6.25 -6.26 5.00
C VAL A 99 -5.31 -7.08 5.89
N PRO A 100 -5.39 -8.43 5.96
CA PRO A 100 -4.45 -9.22 6.77
C PRO A 100 -2.99 -8.99 6.39
N VAL A 101 -2.66 -8.99 5.09
CA VAL A 101 -1.28 -8.85 4.61
C VAL A 101 -0.77 -7.43 4.84
N PHE A 102 -1.57 -6.43 4.47
CA PHE A 102 -1.21 -5.04 4.64
C PHE A 102 -1.09 -4.64 6.11
N ALA A 103 -1.97 -5.16 6.97
CA ALA A 103 -1.87 -4.97 8.42
C ALA A 103 -0.56 -5.55 8.97
N GLY A 104 -0.15 -6.73 8.52
CA GLY A 104 1.15 -7.32 8.88
C GLY A 104 2.33 -6.40 8.57
N LEU A 105 2.31 -5.78 7.39
CA LEU A 105 3.33 -4.80 6.97
C LEU A 105 3.30 -3.52 7.81
N VAL A 106 2.12 -2.94 8.03
CA VAL A 106 1.94 -1.74 8.88
C VAL A 106 2.43 -2.02 10.29
N HIS A 107 1.98 -3.10 10.92
CA HIS A 107 2.42 -3.51 12.25
C HIS A 107 3.93 -3.70 12.31
N TYR A 108 4.53 -4.34 11.30
CA TYR A 108 5.97 -4.51 11.24
C TYR A 108 6.71 -3.16 11.24
N ILE A 109 6.32 -2.23 10.36
CA ILE A 109 7.03 -0.96 10.18
C ILE A 109 6.85 -0.05 11.39
N TYR A 110 5.63 0.06 11.91
CA TYR A 110 5.33 0.96 13.03
C TYR A 110 5.76 0.40 14.39
N ASN A 111 5.92 -0.92 14.55
CA ASN A 111 6.57 -1.48 15.75
C ASN A 111 8.09 -1.25 15.79
N HIS A 112 8.70 -0.94 14.63
CA HIS A 112 10.10 -0.51 14.53
C HIS A 112 10.20 1.03 14.41
N ALA A 113 9.17 1.77 14.89
CA ALA A 113 9.12 3.21 14.78
C ALA A 113 10.26 3.88 15.58
N GLY A 114 11.10 4.60 14.85
CA GLY A 114 12.16 5.51 15.30
C GLY A 114 12.44 6.50 14.17
N SER A 115 13.37 7.46 14.35
CA SER A 115 13.73 8.39 13.26
C SER A 115 14.16 7.68 11.98
N GLU A 116 14.70 6.46 12.12
CA GLU A 116 15.21 5.59 11.07
C GLU A 116 14.13 5.06 10.10
N THR A 117 12.84 5.08 10.48
CA THR A 117 11.76 4.44 9.67
C THR A 117 10.76 5.43 9.09
N SER A 118 10.96 6.74 9.27
CA SER A 118 10.05 7.79 8.80
C SER A 118 9.78 7.76 7.29
N GLU A 119 10.79 7.47 6.47
CA GLU A 119 10.64 7.33 5.02
C GLU A 119 9.78 6.10 4.65
N LEU A 120 9.93 5.01 5.40
CA LEU A 120 9.19 3.77 5.18
C LEU A 120 7.73 3.89 5.65
N GLN A 121 7.49 4.55 6.79
CA GLN A 121 6.16 4.90 7.29
C GLN A 121 5.40 5.74 6.25
N ARG A 122 6.07 6.75 5.71
CA ARG A 122 5.50 7.61 4.66
C ARG A 122 5.20 6.86 3.37
N LEU A 123 6.08 5.93 2.95
CA LEU A 123 5.84 5.10 1.76
C LEU A 123 4.54 4.31 1.89
N ILE A 124 4.33 3.65 3.03
CA ILE A 124 3.12 2.85 3.26
C ILE A 124 1.87 3.73 3.40
N ALA A 125 1.98 4.86 4.08
CA ALA A 125 0.87 5.83 4.18
C ALA A 125 0.47 6.39 2.80
N ARG A 126 1.44 6.71 1.94
CA ARG A 126 1.21 7.16 0.56
C ARG A 126 0.51 6.10 -0.27
N PHE A 127 0.98 4.87 -0.21
CA PHE A 127 0.33 3.76 -0.91
C PHE A 127 -1.11 3.59 -0.42
N ALA A 128 -1.32 3.54 0.90
CA ALA A 128 -2.65 3.46 1.49
C ALA A 128 -3.56 4.61 1.03
N ALA A 129 -3.06 5.84 0.96
CA ALA A 129 -3.80 6.99 0.44
C ALA A 129 -4.19 6.82 -1.03
N CYS A 130 -3.39 6.13 -1.85
CA CYS A 130 -3.75 5.84 -3.24
C CYS A 130 -4.94 4.89 -3.36
N VAL A 131 -5.06 3.92 -2.43
CA VAL A 131 -6.06 2.83 -2.49
C VAL A 131 -7.19 2.97 -1.48
N VAL A 132 -7.19 4.00 -0.62
CA VAL A 132 -8.10 4.16 0.52
C VAL A 132 -9.58 4.06 0.14
N GLU A 133 -9.96 4.53 -1.05
CA GLU A 133 -11.33 4.49 -1.53
C GLU A 133 -11.81 3.06 -1.79
N ASP A 134 -10.92 2.17 -2.22
CA ASP A 134 -11.23 0.76 -2.46
C ASP A 134 -11.18 -0.09 -1.18
N VAL A 135 -10.28 0.28 -0.25
CA VAL A 135 -9.97 -0.57 0.90
C VAL A 135 -10.70 -0.16 2.19
N SER A 136 -11.24 1.06 2.22
CA SER A 136 -11.89 1.62 3.42
C SER A 136 -13.12 0.85 3.88
N SER A 137 -13.83 0.18 2.97
CA SER A 137 -14.97 -0.67 3.28
C SER A 137 -14.60 -2.12 3.61
N LEU A 138 -13.33 -2.51 3.50
CA LEU A 138 -12.91 -3.88 3.74
C LEU A 138 -12.90 -4.21 5.23
N GLN A 139 -13.31 -5.43 5.56
CA GLN A 139 -13.33 -5.91 6.93
C GLN A 139 -11.92 -5.86 7.53
N GLY A 140 -11.82 -5.28 8.74
CA GLY A 140 -10.56 -5.13 9.47
C GLY A 140 -9.81 -3.82 9.20
N TRP A 141 -10.17 -3.06 8.15
CA TRP A 141 -9.51 -1.78 7.86
C TRP A 141 -9.65 -0.78 9.02
N SER A 142 -10.87 -0.59 9.54
CA SER A 142 -11.08 0.28 10.71
C SER A 142 -10.37 -0.23 11.96
N SER A 143 -10.24 -1.55 12.14
CA SER A 143 -9.49 -2.12 13.26
C SER A 143 -8.01 -1.78 13.16
N LEU A 144 -7.41 -1.91 11.98
CA LEU A 144 -6.01 -1.55 11.74
C LEU A 144 -5.73 -0.08 12.10
N LEU A 145 -6.60 0.84 11.69
CA LEU A 145 -6.46 2.27 12.03
C LEU A 145 -6.50 2.54 13.54
N ASN A 146 -7.33 1.78 14.27
CA ASN A 146 -7.42 1.87 15.74
C ASN A 146 -6.23 1.21 16.43
N GLU A 147 -5.71 0.11 15.87
CA GLU A 147 -4.55 -0.62 16.40
C GLU A 147 -3.25 0.15 16.21
N VAL A 148 -3.12 0.92 15.13
CA VAL A 148 -1.89 1.69 14.80
C VAL A 148 -2.24 3.17 14.56
N PRO A 149 -2.47 3.97 15.63
CA PRO A 149 -2.88 5.37 15.48
C PRO A 149 -1.88 6.26 14.74
N ALA A 150 -0.57 5.97 14.84
CA ALA A 150 0.46 6.68 14.11
C ALA A 150 0.33 6.50 12.59
N PHE A 151 -0.01 5.28 12.14
CA PHE A 151 -0.32 5.01 10.74
C PHE A 151 -1.58 5.76 10.29
N ALA A 152 -2.62 5.80 11.12
CA ALA A 152 -3.83 6.55 10.81
C ALA A 152 -3.54 8.06 10.62
N ALA A 153 -2.68 8.63 11.44
CA ALA A 153 -2.25 10.03 11.29
C ALA A 153 -1.49 10.26 9.97
N ASP A 154 -0.49 9.44 9.68
CA ASP A 154 0.30 9.54 8.43
C ASP A 154 -0.59 9.34 7.19
N LEU A 155 -1.57 8.43 7.25
CA LEU A 155 -2.55 8.23 6.18
C LEU A 155 -3.39 9.48 5.95
N ILE A 156 -3.90 10.13 7.01
CA ILE A 156 -4.70 11.35 6.88
C ILE A 156 -3.87 12.48 6.25
N ASP A 157 -2.60 12.61 6.63
CA ASP A 157 -1.69 13.59 6.04
C ASP A 157 -1.53 13.37 4.53
N GLU A 158 -1.28 12.12 4.11
CA GLU A 158 -1.11 11.79 2.70
C GLU A 158 -2.42 11.89 1.90
N VAL A 159 -3.57 11.54 2.49
CA VAL A 159 -4.89 11.80 1.88
C VAL A 159 -5.14 13.29 1.71
N THR A 160 -4.72 14.13 2.67
CA THR A 160 -4.86 15.58 2.58
C THR A 160 -3.99 16.15 1.47
N VAL A 161 -2.77 15.65 1.28
CA VAL A 161 -1.89 16.01 0.16
C VAL A 161 -2.54 15.64 -1.17
N ARG A 162 -3.16 14.47 -1.26
CA ARG A 162 -3.87 13.96 -2.46
C ARG A 162 -5.10 14.80 -2.86
N LEU A 163 -5.70 15.51 -1.90
CA LEU A 163 -6.91 16.31 -2.11
C LEU A 163 -6.62 17.80 -2.45
N ARG A 164 -5.35 18.22 -2.39
CA ARG A 164 -4.91 19.57 -2.77
C ARG A 164 -4.53 19.63 -4.25
#